data_AF-A0A952M080-F1
#
_entry.id   AF-A0A952M080-F1
#
_cell.length_a   1.000
_cell.length_b   1.000
_cell.length_c   1.000
_cell.angle_alpha   90.00
_cell.angle_beta   90.00
_cell.angle_gamma   90.00
#
_symmetry.space_group_name_H-M   'P 1'
#
loop_
_entity.id
_entity.type
_entity.pdbx_description
1 polymer ?
#
loop_
_entity_poly.entity_id
_entity_poly.type
_entity_poly.pdbx_seq_one_letter_code
_entity_poly.pdbx_strand_id
1 'polypeptide(L)'
;MKKLLLLLISGIFLFSCSNEQKANQNDSIGEKQVANLVKDVKAQEIVDKAIEVHGGKRILNSGISFDFRNKHYKATRNVGIYTYERIFEDSVGNNIHDILTNDGLTRKINSEIAEITDERKFAFSNSVNSVIYFALLPYFLNDGAVNKTYLEEGEIAGETYQKVKVTFGEKDGGKDFEDEFVYWFHKKNNTMDFLAYNYQTDGGGARFRKAYNIREIEGIRFADYINYAPLENSMEVEAFDSLFDNGKLDELSRIELENIKVSDRHQ
;
A
#
# COMPACT_ATOMS: atom_id res chain seq x y z
N MET A 1 -29.51 75.10 -47.65
CA MET A 1 -28.60 76.11 -48.24
C MET A 1 -27.72 76.69 -47.14
N LYS A 2 -26.43 76.85 -47.47
CA LYS A 2 -25.24 77.24 -46.68
C LYS A 2 -25.43 78.23 -45.50
N LYS A 3 -24.71 77.95 -44.40
CA LYS A 3 -23.89 78.81 -43.49
C LYS A 3 -23.69 78.03 -42.17
N LEU A 4 -22.53 77.52 -41.77
CA LEU A 4 -21.19 78.07 -41.47
C LEU A 4 -21.16 79.07 -40.28
N LEU A 5 -20.40 78.66 -39.23
CA LEU A 5 -19.66 79.46 -38.23
C LEU A 5 -20.48 80.24 -37.16
N LEU A 6 -20.08 80.40 -35.87
CA LEU A 6 -18.87 80.09 -35.09
C LEU A 6 -19.17 80.32 -33.57
N LEU A 7 -18.48 79.56 -32.69
CA LEU A 7 -18.00 79.84 -31.32
C LEU A 7 -18.87 80.50 -30.22
N LEU A 8 -18.87 79.86 -29.03
CA LEU A 8 -18.29 80.28 -27.73
C LEU A 8 -18.84 79.32 -26.63
N ILE A 9 -18.24 78.94 -25.49
CA ILE A 9 -16.90 78.91 -24.88
C ILE A 9 -17.07 78.08 -23.58
N SER A 10 -16.00 77.37 -23.16
CA SER A 10 -15.61 77.01 -21.78
C SER A 10 -16.45 76.04 -20.93
N GLY A 11 -15.79 74.96 -20.49
CA GLY A 11 -16.11 74.23 -19.27
C GLY A 11 -15.23 73.00 -19.07
N ILE A 12 -13.99 73.19 -18.63
CA ILE A 12 -13.14 72.11 -18.07
C ILE A 12 -13.65 71.80 -16.66
N PHE A 13 -13.84 70.52 -16.30
CA PHE A 13 -13.19 69.90 -15.13
C PHE A 13 -13.62 68.44 -14.81
N LEU A 14 -12.57 67.62 -14.63
CA LEU A 14 -12.31 66.53 -13.67
C LEU A 14 -13.05 65.18 -13.73
N PHE A 15 -12.23 64.15 -13.94
CA PHE A 15 -12.07 62.89 -13.18
C PHE A 15 -13.29 62.22 -12.55
N SER A 16 -13.55 60.97 -12.98
CA SER A 16 -13.32 59.79 -12.13
C SER A 16 -13.55 58.51 -12.95
N CYS A 17 -12.52 57.67 -13.11
CA CYS A 17 -12.69 56.30 -13.56
C CYS A 17 -13.06 55.45 -12.33
N SER A 18 -14.28 54.92 -12.30
CA SER A 18 -14.63 53.79 -11.43
C SER A 18 -14.59 52.52 -12.28
N ASN A 19 -13.77 51.57 -11.82
CA ASN A 19 -13.56 50.27 -12.44
C ASN A 19 -14.52 49.28 -11.77
N GLU A 20 -15.46 48.71 -12.53
CA GLU A 20 -16.39 47.68 -12.04
C GLU A 20 -15.65 46.37 -11.78
N GLN A 21 -15.79 45.83 -10.56
CA GLN A 21 -15.34 44.48 -10.21
C GLN A 21 -16.34 43.44 -10.72
N LYS A 22 -15.90 42.54 -11.60
CA LYS A 22 -16.57 41.27 -11.89
C LYS A 22 -16.25 40.26 -10.80
N ALA A 23 -17.29 39.63 -10.25
CA ALA A 23 -17.21 38.59 -9.24
C ALA A 23 -16.51 37.33 -9.77
N ASN A 24 -15.57 36.80 -8.96
CA ASN A 24 -14.82 35.57 -9.21
C ASN A 24 -15.70 34.34 -8.92
N GLN A 25 -15.93 33.52 -9.94
CA GLN A 25 -16.14 32.08 -9.77
C GLN A 25 -14.76 31.42 -9.64
N ASN A 26 -14.28 31.15 -8.42
CA ASN A 26 -13.06 30.34 -8.25
C ASN A 26 -12.95 29.57 -6.91
N ASP A 27 -13.98 29.55 -6.05
CA ASP A 27 -13.88 28.96 -4.72
C ASP A 27 -14.15 27.44 -4.64
N SER A 28 -14.50 26.75 -5.73
CA SER A 28 -14.85 25.31 -5.69
C SER A 28 -13.74 24.34 -6.13
N ILE A 29 -12.60 24.85 -6.62
CA ILE A 29 -11.48 23.99 -7.08
C ILE A 29 -10.41 23.83 -5.98
N GLY A 30 -10.31 24.78 -5.04
CA GLY A 30 -9.30 24.78 -3.99
C GLY A 30 -9.54 23.78 -2.86
N GLU A 31 -10.79 23.56 -2.42
CA GLU A 31 -11.05 22.67 -1.27
C GLU A 31 -10.84 21.18 -1.59
N LYS A 32 -11.13 20.75 -2.82
CA LYS A 32 -10.95 19.34 -3.23
C LYS A 32 -9.48 18.94 -3.42
N GLN A 33 -8.60 19.87 -3.79
CA GLN A 33 -7.16 19.56 -3.92
C GLN A 33 -6.39 19.67 -2.60
N VAL A 34 -6.81 20.54 -1.68
CA VAL A 34 -6.13 20.71 -0.38
C VAL A 34 -6.46 19.56 0.58
N ALA A 35 -7.62 18.90 0.44
CA ALA A 35 -7.98 17.73 1.25
C ALA A 35 -7.08 16.51 1.03
N ASN A 36 -6.34 16.43 -0.09
CA ASN A 36 -5.56 15.24 -0.47
C ASN A 36 -4.12 15.21 0.08
N LEU A 37 -3.71 16.19 0.88
CA LEU A 37 -2.32 16.29 1.41
C LEU A 37 -2.25 16.38 2.93
N VAL A 38 -3.38 16.34 3.64
CA VAL A 38 -3.35 16.28 5.10
C VAL A 38 -3.08 14.83 5.51
N LYS A 39 -1.81 14.55 5.77
CA LYS A 39 -1.39 13.30 6.41
C LYS A 39 -2.23 13.08 7.66
N ASP A 40 -3.04 12.02 7.70
CA ASP A 40 -3.82 11.66 8.87
C ASP A 40 -2.86 11.27 10.00
N VAL A 41 -2.72 12.18 10.97
CA VAL A 41 -1.79 12.02 12.10
C VAL A 41 -2.16 10.81 12.95
N LYS A 42 -3.46 10.55 13.13
CA LYS A 42 -3.93 9.43 13.95
C LYS A 42 -3.64 8.10 13.25
N ALA A 43 -3.91 8.00 11.96
CA ALA A 43 -3.57 6.81 11.17
C ALA A 43 -2.06 6.55 11.19
N GLN A 44 -1.25 7.61 11.08
CA GLN A 44 0.20 7.52 11.14
C GLN A 44 0.68 6.97 12.49
N GLU A 45 0.19 7.51 13.61
CA GLU A 45 0.59 7.04 14.95
C GLU A 45 0.23 5.57 15.20
N ILE A 46 -0.91 5.11 14.69
CA ILE A 46 -1.34 3.70 14.80
C ILE A 46 -0.37 2.80 14.04
N VAL A 47 -0.07 3.15 12.78
CA VAL A 47 0.85 2.39 11.93
C VAL A 47 2.26 2.39 12.51
N ASP A 48 2.74 3.52 13.04
CA ASP A 48 4.07 3.62 13.66
C ASP A 48 4.23 2.67 14.86
N LYS A 49 3.23 2.65 15.76
CA LYS A 49 3.21 1.71 16.89
C LYS A 49 3.16 0.26 16.42
N ALA A 50 2.40 -0.01 15.38
CA ALA A 50 2.31 -1.36 14.83
C ALA A 50 3.63 -1.82 14.22
N ILE A 51 4.32 -0.94 13.47
CA ILE A 51 5.65 -1.22 12.91
C ILE A 51 6.65 -1.49 14.03
N GLU A 52 6.63 -0.71 15.11
CA GLU A 52 7.51 -0.91 16.27
C GLU A 52 7.36 -2.32 16.86
N VAL A 53 6.12 -2.77 17.12
CA VAL A 53 5.87 -4.10 17.71
C VAL A 53 6.04 -5.26 16.73
N HIS A 54 6.16 -5.00 15.42
CA HIS A 54 6.43 -6.04 14.40
C HIS A 54 7.92 -6.22 14.07
N GLY A 55 8.78 -5.55 14.81
CA GLY A 55 10.24 -5.64 14.68
C GLY A 55 10.88 -4.34 14.20
N GLY A 56 10.10 -3.40 13.68
CA GLY A 56 10.51 -2.02 13.41
C GLY A 56 11.92 -1.90 12.80
N LYS A 57 12.86 -1.39 13.60
CA LYS A 57 14.24 -1.18 13.16
C LYS A 57 15.01 -2.46 12.83
N ARG A 58 14.63 -3.60 13.40
CA ARG A 58 15.25 -4.91 13.09
C ARG A 58 15.09 -5.25 11.61
N ILE A 59 13.95 -4.92 11.00
CA ILE A 59 13.69 -5.15 9.57
C ILE A 59 14.55 -4.24 8.68
N LEU A 60 14.88 -3.02 9.12
CA LEU A 60 15.69 -2.06 8.34
C LEU A 60 17.09 -2.60 8.00
N ASN A 61 17.63 -3.47 8.86
CA ASN A 61 18.95 -4.07 8.71
C ASN A 61 18.91 -5.55 9.11
N SER A 62 18.49 -6.40 8.17
CA SER A 62 18.32 -7.84 8.39
C SER A 62 18.54 -8.64 7.12
N GLY A 63 18.95 -9.89 7.29
CA GLY A 63 18.68 -10.97 6.34
C GLY A 63 17.50 -11.79 6.86
N ILE A 64 16.46 -11.95 6.04
CA ILE A 64 15.30 -12.77 6.36
C ILE A 64 15.14 -13.81 5.27
N SER A 65 15.00 -15.08 5.61
CA SER A 65 14.68 -16.13 4.65
C SER A 65 13.55 -17.00 5.14
N PHE A 66 12.71 -17.48 4.24
CA PHE A 66 11.61 -18.38 4.55
C PHE A 66 11.21 -19.16 3.30
N ASP A 67 10.53 -20.27 3.51
CA ASP A 67 9.86 -20.99 2.45
C ASP A 67 8.39 -20.57 2.41
N PHE A 68 7.87 -20.37 1.20
CA PHE A 68 6.46 -20.08 0.98
C PHE A 68 5.97 -20.88 -0.20
N ARG A 69 5.07 -21.84 0.09
CA ARG A 69 4.70 -22.90 -0.86
C ARG A 69 5.99 -23.60 -1.35
N ASN A 70 6.13 -23.79 -2.65
CA ASN A 70 7.20 -24.58 -3.26
C ASN A 70 8.42 -23.71 -3.61
N LYS A 71 8.62 -22.56 -2.95
CA LYS A 71 9.64 -21.57 -3.30
C LYS A 71 10.34 -21.05 -2.06
N HIS A 72 11.65 -20.86 -2.17
CA HIS A 72 12.46 -20.24 -1.14
C HIS A 72 12.60 -18.73 -1.40
N TYR A 73 12.42 -17.92 -0.38
CA TYR A 73 12.52 -16.46 -0.44
C TYR A 73 13.62 -15.95 0.48
N LYS A 74 14.29 -14.89 0.04
CA LYS A 74 15.22 -14.11 0.88
C LYS A 74 14.96 -12.63 0.73
N ALA A 75 15.03 -11.89 1.83
CA ALA A 75 14.99 -10.45 1.88
C ALA A 75 16.19 -9.94 2.68
N THR A 76 17.15 -9.35 1.98
CA THR A 76 18.30 -8.67 2.58
C THR A 76 18.06 -7.17 2.51
N ARG A 77 18.06 -6.48 3.66
CA ARG A 77 17.82 -5.03 3.74
C ARG A 77 18.96 -4.34 4.46
N ASN A 78 19.33 -3.16 3.96
CA ASN A 78 20.28 -2.23 4.56
C ASN A 78 19.80 -0.80 4.27
N VAL A 79 18.95 -0.27 5.14
CA VAL A 79 18.50 1.14 5.15
C VAL A 79 18.21 1.66 3.73
N GLY A 80 17.06 1.27 3.18
CA GLY A 80 16.62 1.68 1.84
C GLY A 80 17.21 0.86 0.69
N ILE A 81 18.41 0.27 0.86
CA ILE A 81 18.98 -0.69 -0.10
C ILE A 81 18.42 -2.08 0.21
N TYR A 82 17.93 -2.79 -0.80
CA TYR A 82 17.42 -4.14 -0.64
C TYR A 82 17.86 -5.10 -1.75
N THR A 83 17.87 -6.38 -1.43
CA THR A 83 17.97 -7.48 -2.38
C THR A 83 16.98 -8.54 -1.97
N TYR A 84 16.04 -8.82 -2.86
CA TYR A 84 14.97 -9.78 -2.69
C TYR A 84 15.18 -10.92 -3.66
N GLU A 85 15.12 -12.13 -3.15
CA GLU A 85 15.39 -13.32 -3.94
C GLU A 85 14.23 -14.29 -3.86
N ARG A 86 13.97 -14.97 -4.97
CA ARG A 86 13.05 -16.09 -5.05
C ARG A 86 13.70 -17.22 -5.85
N ILE A 87 13.78 -18.39 -5.23
CA ILE A 87 14.47 -19.56 -5.76
C ILE A 87 13.49 -20.73 -5.80
N PHE A 88 13.39 -21.40 -6.96
CA PHE A 88 12.50 -22.54 -7.15
C PHE A 88 12.89 -23.36 -8.39
N GLU A 89 12.39 -24.59 -8.47
CA GLU A 89 12.47 -25.41 -9.69
C GLU A 89 11.21 -25.19 -10.54
N ASP A 90 11.37 -24.95 -11.84
CA ASP A 90 10.24 -24.85 -12.77
C ASP A 90 9.69 -26.24 -13.17
N SER A 91 8.61 -26.25 -13.96
CA SER A 91 7.93 -27.50 -14.34
C SER A 91 8.75 -28.44 -15.24
N VAL A 92 9.87 -27.98 -15.78
CA VAL A 92 10.75 -28.78 -16.66
C VAL A 92 12.11 -29.07 -16.00
N GLY A 93 12.27 -28.76 -14.71
CA GLY A 93 13.45 -29.08 -13.92
C GLY A 93 14.55 -28.02 -13.95
N ASN A 94 14.29 -26.81 -14.45
CA ASN A 94 15.28 -25.74 -14.36
C ASN A 94 15.26 -25.09 -12.98
N ASN A 95 16.45 -24.80 -12.44
CA ASN A 95 16.58 -23.96 -11.27
C ASN A 95 16.42 -22.48 -11.65
N ILE A 96 15.35 -21.85 -11.16
CA ILE A 96 15.05 -20.44 -11.35
C ILE A 96 15.49 -19.66 -10.12
N HIS A 97 16.24 -18.58 -10.35
CA HIS A 97 16.64 -17.64 -9.32
C HIS A 97 16.34 -16.21 -9.78
N ASP A 98 15.30 -15.64 -9.20
CA ASP A 98 14.95 -14.23 -9.37
C ASP A 98 15.65 -13.39 -8.31
N ILE A 99 16.25 -12.28 -8.71
CA ILE A 99 16.94 -11.32 -7.84
C ILE A 99 16.40 -9.93 -8.17
N LEU A 100 15.64 -9.35 -7.25
CA LEU A 100 15.07 -8.01 -7.34
C LEU A 100 15.84 -7.06 -6.40
N THR A 101 16.40 -6.00 -6.95
CA THR A 101 17.07 -4.93 -6.20
C THR A 101 16.38 -3.59 -6.46
N ASN A 102 16.88 -2.52 -5.85
CA ASN A 102 16.46 -1.15 -6.16
C ASN A 102 16.60 -0.79 -7.67
N ASP A 103 17.47 -1.48 -8.42
CA ASP A 103 17.74 -1.21 -9.84
C ASP A 103 16.88 -2.05 -10.80
N GLY A 104 16.15 -3.04 -10.28
CA GLY A 104 15.29 -3.92 -11.05
C GLY A 104 15.57 -5.40 -10.84
N LEU A 105 14.97 -6.23 -11.72
CA LEU A 105 15.02 -7.68 -11.63
C LEU A 105 16.02 -8.29 -12.60
N THR A 106 16.86 -9.18 -12.07
CA THR A 106 17.64 -10.15 -12.84
C THR A 106 17.07 -11.56 -12.61
N ARG A 107 16.88 -12.33 -13.69
CA ARG A 107 16.58 -13.76 -13.61
C ARG A 107 17.79 -14.57 -14.02
N LYS A 108 18.08 -15.62 -13.26
CA LYS A 108 18.99 -16.70 -13.65
C LYS A 108 18.23 -17.99 -13.86
N ILE A 109 18.64 -18.76 -14.87
CA ILE A 109 18.16 -20.12 -15.16
C ILE A 109 19.38 -21.02 -15.14
N ASN A 110 19.40 -22.00 -14.24
CA ASN A 110 20.56 -22.89 -14.04
C ASN A 110 21.88 -22.12 -13.83
N SER A 111 21.83 -21.07 -13.01
CA SER A 111 22.94 -20.14 -12.69
C SER A 111 23.41 -19.20 -13.81
N GLU A 112 22.88 -19.31 -15.03
CA GLU A 112 23.15 -18.38 -16.12
C GLU A 112 22.13 -17.24 -16.16
N ILE A 113 22.56 -16.01 -16.45
CA ILE A 113 21.64 -14.88 -16.61
C ILE A 113 20.77 -15.11 -17.85
N ALA A 114 19.46 -15.03 -17.67
CA ALA A 114 18.50 -15.21 -18.74
C ALA A 114 18.03 -13.85 -19.29
N GLU A 115 18.11 -13.70 -20.60
CA GLU A 115 17.48 -12.58 -21.31
C GLU A 115 15.95 -12.76 -21.27
N ILE A 116 15.26 -11.79 -20.67
CA ILE A 116 13.80 -11.77 -20.56
C ILE A 116 13.24 -10.41 -20.97
N THR A 117 12.04 -10.42 -21.52
CA THR A 117 11.32 -9.20 -21.92
C THR A 117 11.03 -8.32 -20.71
N ASP A 118 10.87 -7.01 -20.93
CA ASP A 118 10.55 -6.07 -19.85
C ASP A 118 9.19 -6.37 -19.19
N GLU A 119 8.22 -6.89 -19.95
CA GLU A 119 6.95 -7.38 -19.42
C GLU A 119 7.19 -8.51 -18.39
N ARG A 120 8.08 -9.46 -18.70
CA ARG A 120 8.44 -10.54 -17.77
C ARG A 120 9.22 -10.01 -16.56
N LYS A 121 10.14 -9.07 -16.76
CA LYS A 121 10.84 -8.40 -15.65
C LYS A 121 9.82 -7.77 -14.70
N PHE A 122 8.89 -7.00 -15.22
CA PHE A 122 7.83 -6.37 -14.43
C PHE A 122 6.97 -7.39 -13.68
N ALA A 123 6.47 -8.41 -14.37
CA ALA A 123 5.62 -9.44 -13.76
C ALA A 123 6.35 -10.22 -12.65
N PHE A 124 7.61 -10.58 -12.87
CA PHE A 124 8.41 -11.28 -11.87
C PHE A 124 8.83 -10.37 -10.71
N SER A 125 9.16 -9.10 -10.97
CA SER A 125 9.38 -8.10 -9.91
C SER A 125 8.18 -8.02 -8.97
N ASN A 126 6.97 -7.85 -9.51
CA ASN A 126 5.75 -7.78 -8.70
C ASN A 126 5.56 -9.08 -7.91
N SER A 127 5.75 -10.23 -8.56
CA SER A 127 5.57 -11.52 -7.91
C SER A 127 6.56 -11.79 -6.76
N VAL A 128 7.80 -11.31 -6.87
CA VAL A 128 8.79 -11.36 -5.77
C VAL A 128 8.43 -10.35 -4.68
N ASN A 129 8.18 -9.10 -5.08
CA ASN A 129 7.90 -8.01 -4.16
C ASN A 129 6.66 -8.27 -3.30
N SER A 130 5.54 -8.70 -3.89
CA SER A 130 4.29 -8.90 -3.15
C SER A 130 4.41 -9.93 -2.04
N VAL A 131 5.14 -11.05 -2.26
CA VAL A 131 5.31 -12.07 -1.21
C VAL A 131 6.10 -11.51 -0.03
N ILE A 132 7.19 -10.80 -0.30
CA ILE A 132 8.00 -10.17 0.75
C ILE A 132 7.24 -9.03 1.43
N TYR A 133 6.48 -8.26 0.67
CA TYR A 133 5.62 -7.19 1.18
C TYR A 133 4.66 -7.73 2.24
N PHE A 134 3.88 -8.76 1.88
CA PHE A 134 2.93 -9.37 2.81
C PHE A 134 3.61 -10.08 3.99
N ALA A 135 4.76 -10.72 3.77
CA ALA A 135 5.48 -11.41 4.84
C ALA A 135 6.04 -10.46 5.93
N LEU A 136 6.27 -9.19 5.58
CA LEU A 136 6.85 -8.20 6.49
C LEU A 136 5.89 -7.07 6.87
N LEU A 137 4.60 -7.17 6.54
CA LEU A 137 3.61 -6.21 7.04
C LEU A 137 3.65 -6.13 8.58
N PRO A 138 3.41 -4.95 9.17
CA PRO A 138 3.04 -3.67 8.55
C PRO A 138 4.24 -2.78 8.16
N TYR A 139 5.46 -3.30 8.10
CA TYR A 139 6.69 -2.50 7.91
C TYR A 139 6.61 -1.50 6.74
N PHE A 140 6.09 -1.95 5.59
CA PHE A 140 6.01 -1.14 4.37
C PHE A 140 4.87 -0.11 4.38
N LEU A 141 4.02 -0.08 5.40
CA LEU A 141 2.93 0.91 5.46
C LEU A 141 3.46 2.33 5.68
N ASN A 142 4.76 2.52 5.93
CA ASN A 142 5.40 3.84 5.98
C ASN A 142 6.17 4.23 4.71
N ASP A 143 6.08 3.43 3.66
CA ASP A 143 6.67 3.79 2.37
C ASP A 143 6.01 5.07 1.81
N GLY A 144 6.78 5.85 1.04
CA GLY A 144 6.36 7.19 0.59
C GLY A 144 5.12 7.20 -0.33
N ALA A 145 4.81 6.07 -0.97
CA ALA A 145 3.66 5.90 -1.85
C ALA A 145 2.33 5.66 -1.08
N VAL A 146 2.42 5.40 0.23
CA VAL A 146 1.29 4.95 1.06
C VAL A 146 0.52 6.13 1.61
N ASN A 147 -0.74 6.26 1.19
CA ASN A 147 -1.71 7.18 1.78
C ASN A 147 -2.50 6.45 2.86
N LYS A 148 -2.69 7.10 4.01
CA LYS A 148 -3.38 6.50 5.17
C LYS A 148 -4.55 7.36 5.59
N THR A 149 -5.65 6.71 5.97
CA THR A 149 -6.82 7.37 6.55
C THR A 149 -7.33 6.54 7.72
N TYR A 150 -7.46 7.16 8.89
CA TYR A 150 -8.11 6.53 10.03
C TYR A 150 -9.61 6.50 9.77
N LEU A 151 -10.22 5.35 9.95
CA LEU A 151 -11.68 5.21 9.81
C LEU A 151 -12.33 5.36 11.19
N GLU A 152 -12.33 4.28 11.96
CA GLU A 152 -13.00 4.19 13.25
C GLU A 152 -12.40 3.05 14.10
N GLU A 153 -12.93 2.87 15.31
CA GLU A 153 -12.69 1.64 16.07
C GLU A 153 -13.80 0.63 15.74
N GLY A 154 -13.45 -0.65 15.74
CA GLY A 154 -14.40 -1.75 15.56
C GLY A 154 -14.06 -2.90 16.48
N GLU A 155 -15.00 -3.82 16.65
CA GLU A 155 -14.77 -5.09 17.33
C GLU A 155 -14.62 -6.20 16.28
N ILE A 156 -13.66 -7.10 16.49
CA ILE A 156 -13.54 -8.36 15.74
C ILE A 156 -13.30 -9.45 16.77
N ALA A 157 -14.12 -10.49 16.75
CA ALA A 157 -14.02 -11.63 17.67
C ALA A 157 -13.93 -11.23 19.16
N GLY A 158 -14.64 -10.17 19.56
CA GLY A 158 -14.72 -9.68 20.94
C GLY A 158 -13.56 -8.83 21.43
N GLU A 159 -12.60 -8.47 20.57
CA GLU A 159 -11.51 -7.55 20.89
C GLU A 159 -11.62 -6.26 20.07
N THR A 160 -11.13 -5.15 20.63
CA THR A 160 -11.19 -3.82 19.99
C THR A 160 -9.99 -3.57 19.08
N TYR A 161 -10.28 -3.13 17.85
CA TYR A 161 -9.30 -2.78 16.83
C TYR A 161 -9.50 -1.36 16.31
N GLN A 162 -8.42 -0.76 15.82
CA GLN A 162 -8.42 0.52 15.11
C GLN A 162 -8.26 0.26 13.62
N LYS A 163 -9.21 0.75 12.81
CA LYS A 163 -9.20 0.60 11.35
C LYS A 163 -8.40 1.72 10.69
N VAL A 164 -7.47 1.34 9.81
CA VAL A 164 -6.76 2.26 8.93
C VAL A 164 -6.93 1.81 7.49
N LYS A 165 -7.51 2.69 6.67
CA LYS A 165 -7.55 2.55 5.22
C LYS A 165 -6.20 2.96 4.63
N VAL A 166 -5.77 2.21 3.64
CA VAL A 166 -4.55 2.47 2.87
C VAL A 166 -4.86 2.41 1.39
N THR A 167 -4.38 3.41 0.66
CA THR A 167 -4.35 3.45 -0.80
C THR A 167 -2.95 3.82 -1.26
N PHE A 168 -2.63 3.58 -2.52
CA PHE A 168 -1.32 3.86 -3.09
C PHE A 168 -1.40 4.94 -4.17
N GLY A 169 -0.43 5.86 -4.19
CA GLY A 169 -0.38 6.89 -5.23
C GLY A 169 0.00 6.33 -6.61
N GLU A 170 -0.60 6.84 -7.69
CA GLU A 170 -0.39 6.36 -9.07
C GLU A 170 1.09 6.25 -9.50
N LYS A 171 1.95 7.16 -9.02
CA LYS A 171 3.35 7.25 -9.42
C LYS A 171 4.22 6.09 -8.89
N ASP A 172 3.87 5.55 -7.73
CA ASP A 172 4.70 4.60 -6.97
C ASP A 172 3.90 3.39 -6.43
N GLY A 173 2.59 3.32 -6.70
CA GLY A 173 1.66 2.26 -6.27
C GLY A 173 1.56 1.07 -7.23
N GLY A 174 2.21 1.12 -8.38
CA GLY A 174 2.17 0.04 -9.38
C GLY A 174 0.79 -0.16 -10.01
N LYS A 175 0.44 -1.41 -10.35
CA LYS A 175 -0.87 -1.75 -10.93
C LYS A 175 -2.02 -1.74 -9.91
N ASP A 176 -1.69 -1.66 -8.63
CA ASP A 176 -2.62 -1.84 -7.52
C ASP A 176 -3.07 -0.48 -6.96
N PHE A 177 -2.89 0.62 -7.71
CA PHE A 177 -3.31 1.97 -7.27
C PHE A 177 -4.83 2.10 -7.11
N GLU A 178 -5.61 1.23 -7.77
CA GLU A 178 -7.06 1.15 -7.65
C GLU A 178 -7.52 0.25 -6.49
N ASP A 179 -6.59 -0.48 -5.87
CA ASP A 179 -6.90 -1.41 -4.80
C ASP A 179 -6.97 -0.66 -3.46
N GLU A 180 -8.02 -0.94 -2.70
CA GLU A 180 -8.20 -0.40 -1.36
C GLU A 180 -7.87 -1.45 -0.32
N PHE A 181 -7.08 -1.05 0.68
CA PHE A 181 -6.70 -1.90 1.79
C PHE A 181 -7.27 -1.33 3.09
N VAL A 182 -7.69 -2.22 3.99
CA VAL A 182 -8.04 -1.87 5.37
C VAL A 182 -7.25 -2.79 6.29
N TYR A 183 -6.60 -2.20 7.28
CA TYR A 183 -5.83 -2.90 8.29
C TYR A 183 -6.46 -2.67 9.67
N TRP A 184 -6.60 -3.74 10.45
CA TRP A 184 -7.10 -3.67 11.83
C TRP A 184 -5.93 -3.87 12.79
N PHE A 185 -5.66 -2.83 13.58
CA PHE A 185 -4.62 -2.81 14.59
C PHE A 185 -5.22 -2.96 15.98
N HIS A 186 -4.80 -3.98 16.72
CA HIS A 186 -5.32 -4.28 18.05
C HIS A 186 -5.10 -3.09 18.99
N LYS A 187 -6.16 -2.58 19.62
CA LYS A 187 -6.11 -1.32 20.37
C LYS A 187 -5.10 -1.32 21.52
N LYS A 188 -5.03 -2.43 22.26
CA LYS A 188 -4.13 -2.60 23.41
C LYS A 188 -2.71 -3.00 23.01
N ASN A 189 -2.58 -3.97 22.11
CA ASN A 189 -1.30 -4.59 21.79
C ASN A 189 -0.56 -3.93 20.62
N ASN A 190 -1.25 -3.04 19.88
CA ASN A 190 -0.80 -2.41 18.65
C ASN A 190 -0.46 -3.42 17.53
N THR A 191 -0.93 -4.66 17.63
CA THR A 191 -0.63 -5.70 16.63
C THR A 191 -1.53 -5.58 15.40
N MET A 192 -1.01 -5.84 14.19
CA MET A 192 -1.82 -5.97 12.98
C MET A 192 -2.26 -7.43 12.87
N ASP A 193 -3.55 -7.69 13.13
CA ASP A 193 -4.07 -9.06 13.20
C ASP A 193 -5.04 -9.37 12.07
N PHE A 194 -5.60 -8.35 11.42
CA PHE A 194 -6.45 -8.52 10.26
C PHE A 194 -6.13 -7.51 9.16
N LEU A 195 -6.38 -7.92 7.92
CA LEU A 195 -6.38 -7.02 6.77
C LEU A 195 -7.43 -7.46 5.74
N ALA A 196 -7.97 -6.49 5.02
CA ALA A 196 -8.87 -6.69 3.90
C ALA A 196 -8.32 -5.92 2.71
N TYR A 197 -8.51 -6.46 1.52
CA TYR A 197 -8.18 -5.74 0.30
C TYR A 197 -9.07 -6.21 -0.83
N ASN A 198 -9.35 -5.28 -1.74
CA ASN A 198 -9.99 -5.58 -3.01
C ASN A 198 -8.93 -5.55 -4.12
N TYR A 199 -9.26 -6.19 -5.24
CA TYR A 199 -8.42 -6.21 -6.42
C TYR A 199 -9.31 -6.22 -7.66
N GLN A 200 -8.85 -5.61 -8.74
CA GLN A 200 -9.59 -5.56 -10.02
C GLN A 200 -9.13 -6.60 -11.04
N THR A 201 -8.03 -7.31 -10.76
CA THR A 201 -7.46 -8.31 -11.66
C THR A 201 -8.28 -9.61 -11.70
N ASP A 202 -8.23 -10.32 -12.83
CA ASP A 202 -8.85 -11.65 -13.03
C ASP A 202 -10.36 -11.75 -12.65
N GLY A 203 -11.14 -10.72 -13.00
CA GLY A 203 -12.58 -10.65 -12.70
C GLY A 203 -12.91 -9.96 -11.38
N GLY A 204 -11.88 -9.50 -10.67
CA GLY A 204 -11.97 -8.74 -9.44
C GLY A 204 -12.37 -9.58 -8.23
N GLY A 205 -12.36 -8.95 -7.07
CA GLY A 205 -12.83 -9.54 -5.83
C GLY A 205 -12.21 -8.89 -4.61
N ALA A 206 -12.51 -9.46 -3.45
CA ALA A 206 -11.94 -9.03 -2.20
C ALA A 206 -11.55 -10.24 -1.33
N ARG A 207 -10.56 -9.99 -0.48
CA ARG A 207 -10.06 -10.96 0.50
C ARG A 207 -9.99 -10.31 1.87
N PHE A 208 -10.23 -11.14 2.87
CA PHE A 208 -9.96 -10.81 4.26
C PHE A 208 -9.01 -11.83 4.83
N ARG A 209 -8.03 -11.38 5.60
CA ARG A 209 -7.04 -12.25 6.20
C ARG A 209 -7.04 -12.08 7.71
N LYS A 210 -7.02 -13.21 8.40
CA LYS A 210 -6.87 -13.30 9.86
C LYS A 210 -5.52 -13.90 10.17
N ALA A 211 -4.72 -13.19 10.96
CA ALA A 211 -3.46 -13.69 11.47
C ALA A 211 -3.68 -14.90 12.39
N TYR A 212 -2.81 -15.91 12.26
CA TYR A 212 -2.71 -17.05 13.15
C TYR A 212 -1.25 -17.56 13.17
N ASN A 213 -0.94 -18.50 14.07
CA ASN A 213 0.42 -19.04 14.22
C ASN A 213 1.51 -17.95 14.33
N ILE A 214 1.27 -17.00 15.24
CA ILE A 214 2.14 -15.85 15.47
C ILE A 214 3.46 -16.34 16.09
N ARG A 215 4.58 -15.92 15.51
CA ARG A 215 5.93 -16.29 15.94
C ARG A 215 6.78 -15.05 16.06
N GLU A 216 7.58 -14.97 17.10
CA GLU A 216 8.63 -13.96 17.23
C GLU A 216 9.99 -14.63 17.01
N ILE A 217 10.74 -14.16 16.03
CA ILE A 217 12.04 -14.71 15.64
C ILE A 217 13.03 -13.57 15.55
N GLU A 218 14.05 -13.58 16.41
CA GLU A 218 15.11 -12.56 16.47
C GLU A 218 14.57 -11.12 16.54
N GLY A 219 13.47 -10.91 17.28
CA GLY A 219 12.82 -9.61 17.47
C GLY A 219 11.94 -9.16 16.30
N ILE A 220 11.56 -10.03 15.37
CA ILE A 220 10.59 -9.76 14.30
C ILE A 220 9.35 -10.63 14.52
N ARG A 221 8.17 -10.03 14.44
CA ARG A 221 6.89 -10.73 14.52
C ARG A 221 6.47 -11.21 13.13
N PHE A 222 6.28 -12.51 12.98
CA PHE A 222 5.71 -13.16 11.80
C PHE A 222 4.34 -13.75 12.14
N ALA A 223 3.45 -13.77 11.16
CA ALA A 223 2.15 -14.44 11.27
C ALA A 223 1.84 -15.18 9.97
N ASP A 224 1.21 -16.35 10.11
CA ASP A 224 0.49 -16.97 9.01
C ASP A 224 -0.90 -16.36 8.90
N TYR A 225 -1.55 -16.52 7.76
CA TYR A 225 -2.88 -15.94 7.54
C TYR A 225 -3.88 -16.95 6.99
N ILE A 226 -5.06 -17.00 7.62
CA ILE A 226 -6.23 -17.62 7.00
C ILE A 226 -6.79 -16.62 6.02
N ASN A 227 -6.99 -17.01 4.77
CA ASN A 227 -7.43 -16.14 3.69
C ASN A 227 -8.87 -16.47 3.30
N TYR A 228 -9.76 -15.51 3.55
CA TYR A 228 -11.18 -15.60 3.34
C TYR A 228 -11.65 -14.84 2.10
N ALA A 229 -12.82 -15.20 1.60
CA ALA A 229 -13.61 -14.46 0.62
C ALA A 229 -15.01 -14.19 1.15
N PRO A 230 -15.68 -13.11 0.72
CA PRO A 230 -17.06 -12.89 1.11
C PRO A 230 -17.99 -13.88 0.38
N LEU A 231 -19.01 -14.39 1.08
CA LEU A 231 -20.01 -15.30 0.50
C LEU A 231 -20.80 -14.63 -0.63
N GLU A 232 -21.10 -13.36 -0.46
CA GLU A 232 -21.68 -12.49 -1.48
C GLU A 232 -20.60 -11.55 -1.99
N ASN A 233 -20.49 -11.38 -3.31
CA ASN A 233 -19.49 -10.50 -3.89
C ASN A 233 -19.64 -9.07 -3.32
N SER A 234 -18.66 -8.66 -2.52
CA SER A 234 -18.55 -7.32 -1.97
C SER A 234 -17.11 -6.82 -2.17
N MET A 235 -17.00 -5.57 -2.60
CA MET A 235 -15.73 -4.86 -2.75
C MET A 235 -15.50 -3.84 -1.62
N GLU A 236 -16.49 -3.69 -0.72
CA GLU A 236 -16.47 -2.75 0.39
C GLU A 236 -15.65 -3.32 1.55
N VAL A 237 -14.32 -3.23 1.41
CA VAL A 237 -13.34 -3.83 2.33
C VAL A 237 -13.47 -3.32 3.77
N GLU A 238 -14.03 -2.12 3.97
CA GLU A 238 -14.24 -1.50 5.29
C GLU A 238 -15.25 -2.26 6.17
N ALA A 239 -16.15 -3.03 5.55
CA ALA A 239 -17.21 -3.78 6.23
C ALA A 239 -16.82 -5.25 6.56
N PHE A 240 -15.60 -5.68 6.23
CA PHE A 240 -15.22 -7.10 6.34
C PHE A 240 -15.07 -7.60 7.78
N ASP A 241 -14.85 -6.72 8.75
CA ASP A 241 -14.95 -7.07 10.17
C ASP A 241 -16.34 -7.58 10.54
N SER A 242 -17.36 -6.83 10.11
CA SER A 242 -18.76 -7.19 10.31
C SER A 242 -19.11 -8.47 9.57
N LEU A 243 -18.60 -8.68 8.35
CA LEU A 243 -18.82 -9.94 7.62
C LEU A 243 -18.19 -11.13 8.34
N PHE A 244 -16.98 -10.96 8.88
CA PHE A 244 -16.28 -12.01 9.61
C PHE A 244 -17.06 -12.45 10.86
N ASP A 245 -17.47 -11.50 11.70
CA ASP A 245 -18.18 -11.80 12.95
C ASP A 245 -19.58 -12.40 12.71
N ASN A 246 -20.21 -12.08 11.57
CA ASN A 246 -21.50 -12.65 11.17
C ASN A 246 -21.38 -14.00 10.40
N GLY A 247 -20.17 -14.57 10.28
CA GLY A 247 -19.96 -15.83 9.57
C GLY A 247 -20.27 -15.75 8.07
N LYS A 248 -20.10 -14.56 7.46
CA LYS A 248 -20.38 -14.29 6.04
C LYS A 248 -19.15 -14.39 5.14
N LEU A 249 -18.09 -15.04 5.64
CA LEU A 249 -16.84 -15.23 4.93
C LEU A 249 -16.49 -16.72 4.85
N ASP A 250 -16.09 -17.17 3.67
CA ASP A 250 -15.60 -18.54 3.43
C ASP A 250 -14.07 -18.59 3.46
N GLU A 251 -13.50 -19.55 4.20
CA GLU A 251 -12.06 -19.84 4.17
C GLU A 251 -11.70 -20.45 2.81
N LEU A 252 -10.84 -19.77 2.05
CA LEU A 252 -10.39 -20.26 0.74
C LEU A 252 -9.07 -20.99 0.81
N SER A 253 -8.16 -20.49 1.63
CA SER A 253 -6.78 -21.00 1.70
C SER A 253 -6.08 -20.49 2.94
N ARG A 254 -4.89 -21.04 3.17
CA ARG A 254 -3.95 -20.60 4.20
C ARG A 254 -2.67 -20.11 3.54
N ILE A 255 -2.07 -19.12 4.18
CA ILE A 255 -0.82 -18.49 3.77
C ILE A 255 0.16 -18.74 4.91
N GLU A 256 1.06 -19.71 4.70
CA GLU A 256 1.96 -20.22 5.74
C GLU A 256 3.41 -19.98 5.33
N LEU A 257 4.15 -19.32 6.22
CA LEU A 257 5.59 -19.15 6.09
C LEU A 257 6.30 -20.25 6.87
N GLU A 258 7.19 -20.97 6.20
CA GLU A 258 7.94 -22.08 6.77
C GLU A 258 9.43 -21.74 6.87
N ASN A 259 10.16 -22.46 7.74
CA ASN A 259 11.62 -22.39 7.85
C ASN A 259 12.17 -20.96 7.97
N ILE A 260 11.44 -20.08 8.66
CA ILE A 260 11.80 -18.67 8.83
C ILE A 260 13.13 -18.59 9.58
N LYS A 261 14.08 -17.85 9.03
CA LYS A 261 15.34 -17.50 9.65
C LYS A 261 15.56 -16.01 9.53
N VAL A 262 16.11 -15.44 10.58
CA VAL A 262 16.51 -14.04 10.63
C VAL A 262 17.99 -14.02 11.02
N SER A 263 18.79 -13.30 10.26
CA SER A 263 20.21 -13.10 10.51
C SER A 263 20.55 -11.62 10.50
N ASP A 264 21.73 -11.30 11.00
CA ASP A 264 22.39 -10.06 10.64
C ASP A 264 22.84 -10.16 9.17
N ARG A 265 22.96 -9.01 8.50
CA ARG A 265 23.32 -8.87 7.07
C ARG A 265 24.52 -9.73 6.60
N HIS A 266 25.38 -10.17 7.51
CA HIS A 266 26.70 -10.73 7.24
C HIS A 266 26.86 -12.23 7.51
N GLN A 267 25.77 -13.01 7.53
CA GLN A 267 25.86 -14.48 7.48
C GLN A 267 25.19 -15.05 6.24
#